data_AF-A0A7D5RMQ9-F1
#
_entry.id   AF-A0A7D5RMQ9-F1
#
_cell.length_a   1.000
_cell.length_b   1.000
_cell.length_c   1.000
_cell.angle_alpha   90.00
_cell.angle_beta   90.00
_cell.angle_gamma   90.00
#
_symmetry.space_group_name_H-M   'P 1'
#
loop_
_entity.id
_entity.type
_entity.pdbx_description
1 polymer ?
#
loop_
_entity_poly.entity_id
_entity_poly.type
_entity_poly.pdbx_seq_one_letter_code
_entity_poly.pdbx_strand_id
1 'polypeptide(L)'
;MKQSILLGMVILLYMVFSGGCAKDSVLCTDDGIFCGSMVNYVDEKALAAINSYLNRQEKNQADSVKLRLLKDWLECKSCIQEVRILCNSCIETYPAQSELSVGLTGSEPDNVLVLDILMSNPLKAIRIH
;
A
#
# COMPACT_ATOMS: atom_id res chain seq x y z
N MET A 1 45.65 -7.82 -40.68
CA MET A 1 44.74 -8.43 -39.69
C MET A 1 44.32 -7.35 -38.70
N LYS A 2 43.09 -6.86 -38.84
CA LYS A 2 42.46 -5.79 -38.03
C LYS A 2 41.42 -6.45 -37.12
N GLN A 3 41.75 -6.82 -35.88
CA GLN A 3 40.76 -7.27 -34.89
C GLN A 3 41.29 -7.10 -33.44
N SER A 4 41.57 -5.88 -32.98
CA SER A 4 41.97 -5.71 -31.57
C SER A 4 41.54 -4.40 -30.89
N ILE A 5 40.59 -3.62 -31.42
CA ILE A 5 40.26 -2.30 -30.84
C ILE A 5 38.76 -2.12 -30.51
N LEU A 6 37.90 -3.12 -30.76
CA LEU A 6 36.44 -2.95 -30.70
C LEU A 6 35.72 -3.62 -29.52
N LEU A 7 36.45 -4.08 -28.49
CA LEU A 7 35.85 -4.70 -27.29
C LEU A 7 35.88 -3.83 -26.03
N GLY A 8 36.62 -2.72 -26.03
CA GLY A 8 36.79 -1.86 -24.84
C GLY A 8 35.77 -0.73 -24.68
N MET A 9 34.89 -0.49 -25.67
CA MET A 9 34.06 0.72 -25.73
C MET A 9 32.54 0.46 -25.67
N VAL A 10 32.12 -0.76 -25.33
CA VAL A 10 30.70 -1.13 -25.18
C VAL A 10 30.28 -1.21 -23.69
N ILE A 11 31.24 -1.24 -22.75
CA ILE A 11 30.94 -1.49 -21.33
C ILE A 11 30.69 -0.19 -20.53
N LEU A 12 31.02 0.98 -21.07
CA LEU A 12 30.93 2.26 -20.34
C LEU A 12 29.59 3.01 -20.47
N LEU A 13 28.61 2.47 -21.21
CA LEU A 13 27.30 3.10 -21.42
C LEU A 13 26.15 2.49 -20.60
N TYR A 14 26.45 1.57 -19.67
CA TYR A 14 25.45 0.95 -18.77
C TYR A 14 25.32 1.64 -17.40
N MET A 15 25.98 2.77 -17.18
CA MET A 15 25.77 3.60 -15.98
C MET A 15 24.65 4.63 -16.19
N VAL A 16 23.50 4.17 -16.68
CA VAL A 16 22.30 5.02 -16.78
C VAL A 16 21.22 4.43 -15.88
N PHE A 17 20.71 5.29 -14.99
CA PHE A 17 19.54 5.12 -14.14
C PHE A 17 19.67 4.21 -12.92
N SER A 18 20.50 4.60 -11.95
CA SER A 18 20.11 4.49 -10.53
C SER A 18 19.12 5.61 -10.18
N GLY A 19 17.98 5.65 -10.89
CA GLY A 19 16.77 6.30 -10.40
C GLY A 19 16.24 5.45 -9.25
N GLY A 20 16.91 5.52 -8.10
CA GLY A 20 16.34 4.99 -6.88
C GLY A 20 15.00 5.67 -6.68
N CYS A 21 13.93 4.88 -6.55
CA CYS A 21 12.65 5.40 -6.11
C CYS A 21 12.90 6.23 -4.85
N ALA A 22 12.83 7.55 -4.96
CA ALA A 22 12.52 8.39 -3.83
C ALA A 22 11.08 8.04 -3.47
N LYS A 23 10.92 6.94 -2.72
CA LYS A 23 9.68 6.66 -2.02
C LYS A 23 9.67 7.77 -0.96
N ASP A 24 8.95 8.85 -1.27
CA ASP A 24 8.68 9.92 -0.31
C ASP A 24 8.45 9.25 1.04
N SER A 25 9.18 9.73 2.06
CA SER A 25 9.26 9.07 3.35
C SER A 25 7.88 9.06 4.01
N VAL A 26 7.06 8.07 3.67
CA VAL A 26 5.88 7.69 4.42
C VAL A 26 6.44 7.37 5.81
N LEU A 27 6.17 8.25 6.78
CA LEU A 27 6.52 8.03 8.17
C LEU A 27 5.85 6.73 8.60
N CYS A 28 6.64 5.66 8.57
CA CYS A 28 6.23 4.30 8.86
C CYS A 28 6.15 4.12 10.37
N THR A 29 5.19 4.79 11.00
CA THR A 29 5.11 4.80 12.46
C THR A 29 4.16 3.70 12.96
N ASP A 30 4.67 2.97 13.95
CA ASP A 30 4.02 1.94 14.78
C ASP A 30 3.51 0.69 14.03
N ASP A 31 4.40 -0.30 13.95
CA ASP A 31 4.13 -1.61 13.36
C ASP A 31 3.61 -2.63 14.39
N GLY A 32 4.06 -2.56 15.65
CA GLY A 32 3.81 -3.63 16.62
C GLY A 32 2.34 -3.81 16.98
N ILE A 33 1.65 -2.71 17.30
CA ILE A 33 0.23 -2.76 17.70
C ILE A 33 -0.66 -3.07 16.49
N PHE A 34 -0.41 -2.43 15.35
CA PHE A 34 -1.18 -2.65 14.13
C PHE A 34 -1.01 -4.10 13.64
N CYS A 35 0.23 -4.57 13.49
CA CYS A 35 0.48 -5.92 13.04
C CYS A 35 -0.03 -6.97 14.03
N GLY A 36 0.07 -6.70 15.33
CA GLY A 36 -0.58 -7.52 16.34
C GLY A 36 -2.10 -7.63 16.12
N SER A 37 -2.78 -6.54 15.73
CA SER A 37 -4.23 -6.60 15.45
C SER A 37 -4.57 -7.33 14.15
N MET A 38 -3.77 -7.19 13.09
CA MET A 38 -3.98 -7.89 11.83
C MET A 38 -3.78 -9.41 11.97
N VAL A 39 -2.71 -9.83 12.67
CA VAL A 39 -2.38 -11.26 12.86
C VAL A 39 -3.35 -11.96 13.81
N ASN A 40 -3.83 -11.26 14.83
CA ASN A 40 -4.78 -11.84 15.80
C ASN A 40 -6.25 -11.63 15.38
N TYR A 41 -6.52 -11.19 14.15
CA TYR A 41 -7.87 -10.94 13.62
C TYR A 41 -8.72 -10.06 14.54
N VAL A 42 -8.10 -9.01 15.10
CA VAL A 42 -8.79 -8.04 15.96
C VAL A 42 -9.18 -6.83 15.11
N ASP A 43 -10.21 -7.02 14.28
CA ASP A 43 -10.66 -6.06 13.27
C ASP A 43 -10.87 -4.66 13.83
N GLU A 44 -11.46 -4.53 15.02
CA GLU A 44 -11.73 -3.22 15.64
C GLU A 44 -10.45 -2.38 15.83
N LYS A 45 -9.36 -3.01 16.25
CA LYS A 45 -8.08 -2.31 16.48
C LYS A 45 -7.39 -1.98 15.16
N ALA A 46 -7.43 -2.89 14.19
CA ALA A 46 -6.89 -2.67 12.86
C ALA A 46 -7.64 -1.52 12.15
N LEU A 47 -8.97 -1.58 12.13
CA LEU A 47 -9.85 -0.55 11.59
C LEU A 47 -9.65 0.79 12.30
N ALA A 48 -9.49 0.81 13.62
CA ALA A 48 -9.21 2.05 14.35
C ALA A 48 -7.88 2.68 13.92
N ALA A 49 -6.82 1.89 13.75
CA ALA A 49 -5.52 2.36 13.28
C ALA A 49 -5.60 2.89 11.84
N ILE A 50 -6.27 2.17 10.93
CA ILE A 50 -6.48 2.59 9.54
C ILE A 50 -7.29 3.89 9.49
N ASN A 51 -8.40 3.98 10.21
CA ASN A 51 -9.23 5.19 10.27
C ASN A 51 -8.49 6.38 10.90
N SER A 52 -7.64 6.13 11.89
CA SER A 52 -6.75 7.14 12.47
C SER A 52 -5.80 7.72 11.42
N TYR A 53 -5.26 6.88 10.54
CA TYR A 53 -4.44 7.33 9.41
C TYR A 53 -5.25 8.10 8.35
N LEU A 54 -6.39 7.57 7.91
CA LEU A 54 -7.26 8.21 6.91
C LEU A 54 -7.75 9.60 7.36
N ASN A 55 -8.05 9.76 8.65
CA ASN A 55 -8.47 11.05 9.22
C ASN A 55 -7.36 12.12 9.21
N ARG A 56 -6.08 11.74 9.11
CA ARG A 56 -4.95 12.67 9.03
C ARG A 56 -4.62 13.11 7.61
N GLN A 57 -5.16 12.43 6.59
CA GLN A 57 -4.94 12.81 5.19
C GLN A 57 -5.59 14.17 4.88
N GLU A 58 -5.05 14.86 3.89
CA GLU A 58 -5.59 16.15 3.45
C GLU A 58 -6.99 16.00 2.86
N LYS A 59 -7.95 16.78 3.38
CA LYS A 59 -9.37 16.68 3.00
C LYS A 59 -9.64 16.97 1.52
N ASN A 60 -8.85 17.87 0.92
CA ASN A 60 -9.04 18.36 -0.45
C ASN A 60 -8.36 17.50 -1.53
N GLN A 61 -7.70 16.41 -1.15
CA GLN A 61 -7.14 15.47 -2.12
C GLN A 61 -8.24 14.62 -2.75
N ALA A 62 -8.03 14.23 -4.02
CA ALA A 62 -8.90 13.29 -4.70
C ALA A 62 -8.90 11.93 -3.98
N ASP A 63 -10.05 11.26 -3.93
CA ASP A 63 -10.18 10.01 -3.18
C ASP A 63 -9.28 8.88 -3.73
N SER A 64 -9.00 8.89 -5.04
CA SER A 64 -8.04 7.98 -5.66
C SER A 64 -6.60 8.18 -5.15
N VAL A 65 -6.22 9.41 -4.81
CA VAL A 65 -4.93 9.75 -4.22
C VAL A 65 -4.90 9.29 -2.77
N LYS A 66 -5.97 9.55 -2.01
CA LYS A 66 -6.13 9.10 -0.61
C LYS A 66 -6.04 7.57 -0.48
N LEU A 67 -6.68 6.82 -1.39
CA LEU A 67 -6.58 5.37 -1.46
C LEU A 67 -5.16 4.88 -1.78
N ARG A 68 -4.45 5.57 -2.67
CA ARG A 68 -3.05 5.23 -2.96
C ARG A 68 -2.14 5.46 -1.76
N LEU A 69 -2.34 6.57 -1.04
CA LEU A 69 -1.62 6.85 0.19
C LEU A 69 -1.92 5.81 1.28
N LEU A 70 -3.17 5.34 1.38
CA LEU A 70 -3.53 4.22 2.26
C LEU A 70 -2.79 2.94 1.87
N LYS A 71 -2.78 2.59 0.58
CA LYS A 71 -2.01 1.44 0.06
C LYS A 71 -0.54 1.54 0.46
N ASP A 72 0.10 2.68 0.22
CA ASP A 72 1.52 2.88 0.53
C ASP A 72 1.79 2.81 2.03
N TRP A 73 0.87 3.32 2.86
CA TRP A 73 0.95 3.22 4.32
C TRP A 73 0.80 1.78 4.83
N LEU A 74 -0.10 1.00 4.25
CA LEU A 74 -0.29 -0.42 4.58
C LEU A 74 0.93 -1.25 4.16
N GLU A 75 1.43 -1.08 2.93
CA GLU A 75 2.64 -1.77 2.44
C GLU A 75 3.92 -1.39 3.19
N CYS A 76 3.88 -0.29 3.94
CA CYS A 76 5.00 0.07 4.80
C CYS A 76 5.12 -0.86 6.03
N LYS A 77 4.02 -1.52 6.42
CA LYS A 77 3.96 -2.34 7.64
C LYS A 77 4.69 -3.66 7.44
N SER A 78 5.55 -4.02 8.40
CA SER A 78 6.35 -5.27 8.37
C SER A 78 5.53 -6.56 8.25
N CYS A 79 4.29 -6.57 8.71
CA CYS A 79 3.37 -7.71 8.59
C CYS A 79 2.58 -7.76 7.27
N ILE A 80 2.78 -6.80 6.36
CA ILE A 80 2.08 -6.73 5.07
C ILE A 80 3.07 -7.04 3.96
N GLN A 81 2.78 -8.08 3.17
CA GLN A 81 3.57 -8.49 2.03
C GLN A 81 3.20 -7.70 0.77
N GLU A 82 1.90 -7.52 0.52
CA GLU A 82 1.41 -6.78 -0.64
C GLU A 82 0.05 -6.15 -0.37
N VAL A 83 -0.25 -5.06 -1.08
CA VAL A 83 -1.60 -4.48 -1.09
C VAL A 83 -2.01 -4.20 -2.52
N ARG A 84 -3.25 -4.52 -2.88
CA ARG A 84 -3.80 -4.25 -4.21
C ARG A 84 -5.13 -3.54 -4.07
N ILE A 85 -5.30 -2.41 -4.77
CA ILE A 85 -6.62 -1.79 -4.91
C ILE A 85 -7.39 -2.66 -5.89
N LEU A 86 -8.36 -3.42 -5.40
CA LEU A 86 -9.22 -4.26 -6.24
C LEU A 86 -10.17 -3.38 -7.05
N CYS A 87 -10.67 -2.32 -6.42
CA CYS A 87 -11.51 -1.35 -7.09
C CYS A 87 -11.53 0.02 -6.39
N ASN A 88 -11.91 1.06 -7.14
CA ASN A 88 -12.11 2.41 -6.63
C ASN A 88 -13.55 2.86 -6.92
N SER A 89 -14.35 3.05 -5.88
CA SER A 89 -15.76 3.43 -5.96
C SER A 89 -16.59 2.46 -6.83
N CYS A 90 -16.33 1.16 -6.73
CA CYS A 90 -16.99 0.17 -7.59
C CYS A 90 -18.28 -0.41 -6.99
N ILE A 91 -18.48 -0.28 -5.68
CA ILE A 91 -19.66 -0.79 -5.00
C ILE A 91 -20.67 0.35 -4.86
N GLU A 92 -21.84 0.16 -5.47
CA GLU A 92 -22.92 1.14 -5.53
C GLU A 92 -23.67 1.24 -4.19
N THR A 93 -23.05 1.93 -3.23
CA THR A 93 -23.69 2.38 -1.98
C THR A 93 -23.70 3.91 -1.89
N TYR A 94 -24.31 4.47 -0.82
CA TYR A 94 -24.29 5.92 -0.57
C TYR A 94 -23.61 6.25 0.77
N PRO A 95 -22.35 6.74 0.77
CA PRO A 95 -21.45 6.91 -0.38
C PRO A 95 -20.93 5.56 -0.93
N ALA A 96 -20.31 5.59 -2.11
CA ALA A 96 -19.76 4.38 -2.75
C ALA A 96 -18.69 3.71 -1.88
N GLN A 97 -18.35 2.45 -2.19
CA GLN A 97 -17.23 1.76 -1.53
C GLN A 97 -16.15 1.33 -2.53
N SER A 98 -14.93 1.24 -2.01
CA SER A 98 -13.74 0.68 -2.66
C SER A 98 -13.26 -0.53 -1.88
N GLU A 99 -12.50 -1.41 -2.54
CA GLU A 99 -11.93 -2.60 -1.93
C GLU A 99 -10.42 -2.65 -2.15
N LEU A 100 -9.69 -3.05 -1.11
CA LEU A 100 -8.28 -3.36 -1.18
C LEU A 100 -8.06 -4.80 -0.71
N SER A 101 -7.26 -5.57 -1.44
CA SER A 101 -6.70 -6.83 -0.97
C SER A 101 -5.40 -6.54 -0.21
N VAL A 102 -5.22 -7.17 0.94
CA VAL A 102 -4.09 -7.01 1.85
C VAL A 102 -3.51 -8.38 2.14
N GLY A 103 -2.34 -8.68 1.58
CA GLY A 103 -1.59 -9.90 1.86
C GLY A 103 -0.72 -9.72 3.10
N LEU A 104 -0.89 -10.60 4.09
CA LEU A 104 -0.10 -10.66 5.31
C LEU A 104 1.18 -11.47 5.09
N THR A 105 2.26 -11.08 5.77
CA THR A 105 3.51 -11.84 5.80
C THR A 105 3.32 -13.15 6.58
N GLY A 106 3.38 -14.28 5.89
CA GLY A 106 3.29 -15.62 6.49
C GLY A 106 3.10 -16.71 5.42
N SER A 107 3.43 -17.97 5.74
CA SER A 107 3.46 -19.08 4.77
C SER A 107 2.14 -19.84 4.56
N GLU A 108 1.02 -19.32 5.08
CA GLU A 108 -0.28 -19.98 4.99
C GLU A 108 -1.19 -19.37 3.91
N PRO A 109 -2.04 -20.18 3.26
CA PRO A 109 -2.88 -19.75 2.14
C PRO A 109 -4.00 -18.76 2.51
N ASP A 110 -4.36 -18.65 3.79
CA ASP A 110 -5.44 -17.77 4.28
C ASP A 110 -4.94 -16.35 4.68
N ASN A 111 -3.75 -15.96 4.24
CA ASN A 111 -3.11 -14.69 4.61
C ASN A 111 -3.57 -13.49 3.77
N VAL A 112 -4.66 -13.57 3.02
CA VAL A 112 -5.18 -12.45 2.22
C VAL A 112 -6.50 -11.98 2.81
N LEU A 113 -6.53 -10.71 3.19
CA LEU A 113 -7.71 -10.02 3.71
C LEU A 113 -8.23 -9.04 2.68
N VAL A 114 -9.53 -8.76 2.72
CA VAL A 114 -10.18 -7.71 1.95
C VAL A 114 -10.62 -6.59 2.89
N LEU A 115 -10.20 -5.37 2.57
CA LEU A 115 -10.48 -4.15 3.30
C LEU A 115 -11.50 -3.30 2.53
N ASP A 116 -12.67 -3.10 3.13
CA ASP A 116 -13.73 -2.26 2.58
C ASP A 116 -13.54 -0.81 3.03
N ILE A 117 -13.51 0.10 2.06
CA ILE A 117 -13.37 1.54 2.28
C ILE A 117 -14.63 2.26 1.81
N LEU A 118 -15.31 2.90 2.75
CA LEU A 118 -16.38 3.85 2.47
C LEU A 118 -15.79 5.15 1.91
N MET A 119 -16.24 5.55 0.71
CA MET A 119 -15.80 6.72 -0.04
C MET A 119 -16.43 8.02 0.48
N SER A 120 -16.42 8.19 1.80
CA SER A 120 -16.83 9.42 2.47
C SER A 120 -15.70 10.45 2.52
N ASN A 121 -15.97 11.64 3.07
CA ASN A 121 -14.91 12.62 3.38
C ASN A 121 -14.85 12.87 4.90
N PRO A 122 -13.82 12.38 5.61
CA PRO A 122 -12.69 11.57 5.13
C PRO A 122 -13.12 10.15 4.74
N LEU A 123 -12.25 9.43 4.01
CA LEU A 123 -12.44 8.00 3.73
C LEU A 123 -12.51 7.22 5.05
N LYS A 124 -13.25 6.11 5.07
CA LYS A 124 -13.36 5.26 6.27
C LYS A 124 -13.20 3.79 5.93
N ALA A 125 -12.32 3.10 6.64
CA ALA A 125 -12.31 1.65 6.68
C ALA A 125 -13.48 1.15 7.53
N ILE A 126 -14.28 0.24 6.99
CA ILE A 126 -15.53 -0.21 7.62
C ILE A 126 -15.57 -1.71 7.91
N ARG A 127 -14.77 -2.52 7.20
CA ARG A 127 -14.74 -3.97 7.37
C ARG A 127 -13.42 -4.55 6.88
N ILE A 128 -12.98 -5.61 7.55
CA ILE A 128 -11.92 -6.53 7.11
C ILE A 128 -12.59 -7.91 7.04
N HIS A 129 -12.32 -8.69 5.99
CA HIS A 129 -12.84 -10.05 5.85
C HIS A 129 -11.94 -10.95 5.01
#